data_AF-A0A5K7ZR02-F1
#
_entry.id   AF-A0A5K7ZR02-F1
#
_cell.length_a   1.000
_cell.length_b   1.000
_cell.length_c   1.000
_cell.angle_alpha   90.00
_cell.angle_beta   90.00
_cell.angle_gamma   90.00
#
_symmetry.space_group_name_H-M   'P 1'
#
loop_
_entity.id
_entity.type
_entity.pdbx_description
1 polymer ?
#
loop_
_entity_poly.entity_id
_entity_poly.type
_entity_poly.pdbx_seq_one_letter_code
_entity_poly.pdbx_strand_id
1 'polypeptide(L)'
;MTSDVLLNKIAIIERCLSRIEEEYRGHEQELDSNYTRQDSIILNLQRACEASIDAAMHLVRVCKLGVPQESRDAFDMLGKDSLLKPQYSEMNNWMQTLN
;
A
#
# COMPACT_ATOMS: atom_id res chain seq x y z
N MET A 1 9.15 -18.93 -5.48
CA MET A 1 9.97 -17.85 -4.89
C MET A 1 9.42 -16.46 -5.21
N THR A 2 9.41 -16.00 -6.46
CA THR A 2 8.86 -14.67 -6.83
C THR A 2 7.39 -14.49 -6.43
N SER A 3 6.59 -15.54 -6.61
CA SER A 3 5.19 -15.57 -6.19
C SER A 3 5.06 -15.46 -4.67
N ASP A 4 5.93 -16.12 -3.91
CA ASP A 4 5.79 -16.22 -2.44
C ASP A 4 6.02 -14.85 -1.77
N VAL A 5 6.96 -14.06 -2.30
CA VAL A 5 7.21 -12.68 -1.85
C VAL A 5 5.98 -11.81 -2.09
N LEU A 6 5.43 -11.85 -3.31
CA LEU A 6 4.26 -11.03 -3.66
C LEU A 6 3.01 -11.47 -2.89
N LEU A 7 2.79 -12.78 -2.76
CA LEU A 7 1.68 -13.35 -1.96
C LEU A 7 1.77 -12.91 -0.50
N ASN A 8 2.96 -12.90 0.09
CA ASN A 8 3.14 -12.43 1.45
C ASN A 8 2.82 -10.92 1.59
N LYS A 9 3.21 -10.09 0.60
CA LYS A 9 2.87 -8.66 0.61
C LYS A 9 1.37 -8.43 0.47
N ILE A 10 0.70 -9.19 -0.41
CA ILE A 10 -0.76 -9.16 -0.54
C ILE A 10 -1.43 -9.55 0.78
N ALA A 11 -0.99 -10.63 1.43
CA ALA A 11 -1.55 -11.08 2.70
C ALA A 11 -1.40 -10.02 3.83
N ILE A 12 -0.30 -9.25 3.82
CA ILE A 12 -0.11 -8.13 4.74
C ILE A 12 -1.12 -7.01 4.45
N ILE A 13 -1.27 -6.62 3.18
CA ILE A 13 -2.23 -5.58 2.75
C ILE A 13 -3.65 -5.98 3.17
N GLU A 14 -4.08 -7.20 2.85
CA GLU A 14 -5.42 -7.69 3.18
C GLU A 14 -5.69 -7.67 4.69
N ARG A 15 -4.72 -8.10 5.49
CA ARG A 15 -4.84 -8.06 6.96
C ARG A 15 -4.95 -6.63 7.49
N CYS A 16 -4.17 -5.70 6.96
CA CYS A 16 -4.20 -4.30 7.36
C CYS A 16 -5.56 -3.67 7.01
N LEU A 17 -6.08 -3.94 5.81
CA LEU A 17 -7.40 -3.47 5.39
C LEU A 17 -8.53 -4.05 6.27
N SER A 18 -8.48 -5.35 6.56
CA SER A 18 -9.42 -5.99 7.50
C SER A 18 -9.38 -5.31 8.87
N ARG A 19 -8.19 -4.95 9.35
CA ARG A 19 -8.05 -4.32 10.65
C ARG A 19 -8.59 -2.89 10.68
N ILE A 20 -8.36 -2.12 9.61
CA ILE A 20 -8.96 -0.79 9.46
C ILE A 20 -10.48 -0.89 9.50
N GLU A 21 -11.04 -1.87 8.78
CA GLU A 21 -12.48 -2.10 8.73
C GLU A 21 -13.05 -2.44 10.12
N GLU A 22 -12.39 -3.32 10.88
CA GLU A 22 -12.76 -3.69 12.25
C GLU A 22 -12.74 -2.50 13.21
N GLU A 23 -11.79 -1.59 13.06
CA GLU A 23 -11.64 -0.43 13.95
C GLU A 23 -12.60 0.71 13.59
N TYR A 24 -13.02 0.80 12.33
CA TYR A 24 -13.88 1.87 11.83
C TYR A 24 -15.37 1.50 11.83
N ARG A 25 -15.74 0.35 11.27
CA ARG A 25 -17.14 -0.01 11.03
C ARG A 25 -17.89 -0.20 12.35
N GLY A 26 -18.98 0.54 12.53
CA GLY A 26 -19.79 0.54 13.75
C GLY A 26 -19.22 1.39 14.89
N HIS A 27 -18.09 2.06 14.67
CA HIS A 27 -17.42 2.95 15.62
C HIS A 27 -17.20 4.36 15.05
N GLU A 28 -17.89 4.70 13.96
CA GLU A 28 -17.67 5.94 13.20
C GLU A 28 -17.90 7.19 14.05
N GLN A 29 -18.87 7.15 14.96
CA GLN A 29 -19.21 8.27 15.85
C GLN A 29 -18.20 8.48 16.99
N GLU A 30 -17.40 7.47 17.31
CA GLU A 30 -16.40 7.53 18.38
C GLU A 30 -14.99 7.82 17.83
N LEU A 31 -14.84 7.87 16.50
CA LEU A 31 -13.52 7.96 15.88
C LEU A 31 -12.77 9.22 16.31
N ASP A 32 -13.45 10.36 16.45
CA ASP A 32 -12.85 11.65 16.81
C ASP A 32 -12.30 11.71 18.24
N SER A 33 -12.85 10.90 19.13
CA SER A 33 -12.61 10.93 20.57
C SER A 33 -11.84 9.70 21.07
N ASN A 34 -11.81 8.61 20.28
CA ASN A 34 -11.08 7.40 20.59
C ASN A 34 -9.72 7.34 19.86
N TYR A 35 -8.70 7.96 20.45
CA TYR A 35 -7.35 8.04 19.86
C TYR A 35 -6.69 6.67 19.64
N THR A 36 -6.99 5.67 20.47
CA THR A 36 -6.44 4.31 20.26
C THR A 36 -6.93 3.70 18.94
N ARG A 37 -8.20 3.94 18.57
CA ARG A 37 -8.74 3.51 17.27
C ARG A 37 -8.11 4.28 16.12
N GLN A 38 -7.96 5.60 16.28
CA GLN A 38 -7.26 6.43 15.28
C GLN A 38 -5.83 5.91 15.03
N ASP A 39 -5.06 5.67 16.09
CA ASP A 39 -3.69 5.15 16.01
C ASP A 39 -3.66 3.78 15.33
N SER A 40 -4.60 2.89 15.66
CA SER A 40 -4.72 1.57 15.04
C SER A 40 -5.00 1.69 13.53
N ILE A 41 -5.92 2.57 13.12
CA ILE A 41 -6.25 2.82 11.72
C ILE A 41 -5.05 3.40 10.97
N ILE A 42 -4.42 4.44 11.50
CA ILE A 42 -3.25 5.10 10.90
C ILE A 42 -2.10 4.09 10.71
N LEU A 43 -1.81 3.30 11.75
CA LEU A 43 -0.74 2.30 11.71
C LEU A 43 -1.00 1.23 10.63
N ASN A 44 -2.24 0.75 10.49
CA ASN A 44 -2.56 -0.24 9.47
C ASN A 44 -2.59 0.38 8.06
N LEU A 45 -2.98 1.64 7.91
CA LEU A 45 -2.87 2.37 6.63
C LEU A 45 -1.40 2.48 6.20
N GLN A 46 -0.51 2.91 7.11
CA GLN A 46 0.92 3.00 6.85
C GLN A 46 1.50 1.65 6.42
N ARG A 47 1.20 0.58 7.17
CA ARG A 47 1.67 -0.79 6.84
C ARG A 47 1.16 -1.29 5.49
N ALA A 48 -0.09 -0.99 5.13
CA ALA A 48 -0.63 -1.33 3.82
C ALA A 48 0.10 -0.58 2.69
N CYS A 49 0.42 0.70 2.89
CA CYS A 49 1.21 1.49 1.95
C CYS A 49 2.64 0.93 1.78
N GLU A 50 3.34 0.63 2.87
CA GLU A 50 4.68 0.05 2.84
C GLU A 50 4.70 -1.31 2.11
N ALA A 51 3.74 -2.19 2.42
CA ALA A 51 3.62 -3.48 1.73
C ALA A 51 3.31 -3.34 0.23
N SER A 52 2.56 -2.30 -0.14
CA SER A 52 2.26 -1.98 -1.55
C SER A 52 3.50 -1.46 -2.28
N ILE A 53 4.30 -0.60 -1.65
CA ILE A 53 5.58 -0.12 -2.20
C ILE A 53 6.54 -1.29 -2.41
N ASP A 54 6.68 -2.16 -1.41
CA ASP A 54 7.53 -3.36 -1.51
C ASP A 54 7.09 -4.28 -2.66
N ALA A 55 5.79 -4.47 -2.83
CA ALA A 55 5.23 -5.25 -3.93
C ALA A 55 5.57 -4.61 -5.29
N ALA A 56 5.42 -3.28 -5.42
CA ALA A 56 5.74 -2.55 -6.64
C ALA A 56 7.24 -2.65 -6.99
N MET A 57 8.11 -2.43 -6.01
CA MET A 57 9.56 -2.55 -6.17
C MET A 57 9.97 -3.96 -6.61
N HIS A 58 9.37 -4.99 -6.01
CA HIS A 58 9.61 -6.39 -6.39
C HIS A 58 9.15 -6.68 -7.82
N LEU A 59 7.97 -6.20 -8.22
CA LEU A 59 7.44 -6.38 -9.57
C LEU A 59 8.33 -5.69 -10.62
N VAL A 60 8.77 -4.46 -10.38
CA VAL A 60 9.71 -3.74 -11.27
C VAL A 60 10.99 -4.54 -11.49
N ARG A 61 11.55 -5.11 -10.42
CA ARG A 61 12.76 -5.96 -10.50
C ARG A 61 12.52 -7.22 -11.31
N VAL A 62 11.42 -7.92 -11.07
CA VAL A 62 11.11 -9.21 -11.70
C VAL A 62 10.76 -9.04 -13.18
N CYS A 63 10.00 -8.01 -13.50
CA CYS A 63 9.63 -7.66 -14.87
C CYS A 63 10.75 -6.91 -15.61
N LYS A 64 11.87 -6.59 -14.94
CA LYS A 64 13.05 -5.91 -15.51
C LYS A 64 12.71 -4.54 -16.12
N LEU A 65 11.85 -3.77 -15.46
CA LEU A 65 11.37 -2.48 -15.97
C LEU A 65 12.36 -1.32 -15.75
N GLY A 66 13.44 -1.56 -15.02
CA GLY A 66 14.48 -0.58 -14.72
C GLY A 66 14.86 -0.58 -13.24
N VAL A 67 15.48 0.51 -12.80
CA VAL A 67 15.86 0.75 -11.40
C VAL A 67 15.13 2.00 -10.91
N PRO A 68 14.08 1.86 -10.09
CA PRO A 68 13.38 3.01 -9.51
C PRO A 68 14.31 3.70 -8.51
N GLN A 69 14.36 5.05 -8.54
CA GLN A 69 15.15 5.83 -7.59
C GLN A 69 14.34 6.11 -6.33
N GLU A 70 13.03 6.29 -6.48
CA GLU A 70 12.07 6.46 -5.40
C GLU A 70 10.87 5.50 -5.54
N SER A 71 10.08 5.35 -4.48
CA SER A 71 8.90 4.47 -4.48
C SER A 71 7.89 4.84 -5.59
N ARG A 72 7.72 6.14 -5.87
CA ARG A 72 6.86 6.65 -6.95
C ARG A 72 7.28 6.11 -8.32
N ASP A 73 8.57 6.08 -8.59
CA ASP A 73 9.10 5.62 -9.87
C ASP A 73 8.68 4.17 -10.14
N ALA A 74 8.59 3.35 -9.11
CA ALA A 74 8.18 1.96 -9.26
C ALA A 74 6.73 1.85 -9.75
N PHE A 75 5.80 2.63 -9.18
CA PHE A 75 4.41 2.67 -9.64
C PHE A 75 4.27 3.27 -11.04
N ASP A 76 5.04 4.32 -11.36
CA ASP A 76 5.04 4.93 -12.69
C ASP A 76 5.56 3.95 -13.76
N MET A 77 6.59 3.17 -13.45
CA MET A 77 7.11 2.10 -14.32
C MET A 77 6.06 1.01 -14.56
N LEU A 78 5.37 0.57 -13.51
CA LEU A 78 4.30 -0.44 -13.62
C LEU A 78 3.09 0.09 -14.42
N GLY A 79 2.75 1.36 -14.26
CA GLY A 79 1.68 2.02 -15.04
C GLY A 79 2.02 2.12 -16.53
N LYS A 80 3.27 2.49 -16.86
CA LYS A 80 3.75 2.55 -18.26
C LYS A 80 3.71 1.19 -18.96
N ASP A 81 3.97 0.11 -18.24
CA ASP A 81 3.93 -1.27 -18.76
C ASP A 81 2.52 -1.90 -18.73
N SER A 82 1.48 -1.11 -18.42
CA SER A 82 0.07 -1.56 -18.29
C SER A 82 -0.17 -2.65 -17.23
N LEU A 83 0.79 -2.84 -16.31
CA LEU A 83 0.66 -3.75 -15.17
C LEU A 83 -0.16 -3.12 -14.03
N LEU A 84 -0.30 -1.79 -14.04
CA LEU A 84 -1.25 -1.04 -13.22
C LEU A 84 -2.13 -0.16 -14.12
N LYS A 85 -3.43 -0.09 -13.82
CA LYS A 85 -4.31 0.86 -14.52
C LYS A 85 -3.89 2.31 -14.17
N PRO A 86 -4.00 3.26 -15.12
CA PRO A 86 -3.57 4.65 -14.91
C PRO A 86 -4.18 5.34 -13.69
N GLN A 87 -5.43 4.99 -13.35
CA GLN A 87 -6.15 5.50 -12.18
C GLN A 87 -5.48 5.14 -10.83
N TYR A 88 -4.65 4.10 -10.78
CA TYR A 88 -3.93 3.70 -9.56
C TYR A 88 -2.50 4.26 -9.50
N SER A 89 -1.93 4.70 -10.63
CA SER A 89 -0.68 5.46 -10.63
C SER A 89 -0.85 6.87 -10.07
N GLU A 90 -2.05 7.47 -10.12
CA GLU A 90 -2.31 8.79 -9.52
C GLU A 90 -2.47 8.76 -7.99
N MET A 91 -2.62 7.56 -7.39
CA MET A 91 -2.64 7.36 -5.94
C MET A 91 -1.28 7.71 -5.27
N ASN A 92 -0.26 7.98 -6.10
CA ASN A 92 1.10 8.42 -5.78
C ASN A 92 1.22 9.74 -5.00
N ASN A 93 0.18 10.57 -4.92
CA ASN A 93 0.24 11.84 -4.17
C ASN A 93 0.02 11.66 -2.66
N TRP A 94 -0.66 10.60 -2.23
CA TRP A 94 -0.98 10.39 -0.81
C TRP A 94 0.07 9.56 -0.06
N MET A 95 0.90 8.78 -0.77
CA MET A 95 1.92 7.91 -0.14
C MET A 95 3.24 8.63 0.19
N GLN A 96 3.46 9.84 -0.33
CA GLN A 96 4.73 10.59 -0.11
C GLN A 96 4.86 11.20 1.29
N THR A 97 3.76 11.34 2.03
CA THR A 97 3.76 11.92 3.39
C THR A 97 4.14 10.90 4.49
N LEU A 98 4.43 9.65 4.13
CA LEU A 98 4.77 8.57 5.08
C LEU A 98 6.28 8.33 5.25
N ASN A 99 7.14 9.13 4.60
CA ASN A 99 8.60 9.11 4.78
C ASN A 99 9.07 10.30 5.62
#